data_AF-A0A173YPW6-F1
#
_entry.id   AF-A0A173YPW6-F1
#
_cell.length_a   1.000
_cell.length_b   1.000
_cell.length_c   1.000
_cell.angle_alpha   90.00
_cell.angle_beta   90.00
_cell.angle_gamma   90.00
#
_symmetry.space_group_name_H-M   'P 1'
#
loop_
_entity.id
_entity.type
_entity.pdbx_description
1 polymer ?
#
loop_
_entity_poly.entity_id
_entity_poly.type
_entity_poly.pdbx_seq_one_letter_code
_entity_poly.pdbx_strand_id
1 'polypeptide(L)' 'MNKMNIYIIRHGETVLNVQGHVDITLNENGKKLATITGEALKDIPFDIVFTSPLCRALDTARLATKPSGQN' A
#
# COMPACT_ATOMS: atom_id res chain seq x y z
N MET A 1 13.13 -25.14 -8.30
CA MET A 1 12.88 -24.45 -7.01
C MET A 1 11.92 -23.32 -7.27
N ASN A 2 10.78 -23.26 -6.56
CA ASN A 2 9.88 -22.11 -6.67
C ASN A 2 10.50 -20.92 -5.92
N LYS A 3 10.47 -19.74 -6.55
CA LYS A 3 11.01 -18.51 -6.00
C LYS A 3 9.87 -17.69 -5.39
N MET A 4 10.03 -17.25 -4.15
CA MET A 4 9.10 -16.35 -3.47
C MET A 4 9.69 -14.95 -3.46
N ASN A 5 8.95 -13.97 -3.99
CA ASN A 5 9.34 -12.56 -3.94
C ASN A 5 8.53 -11.85 -2.85
N ILE A 6 9.22 -11.13 -1.97
CA ILE A 6 8.59 -10.32 -0.91
C ILE A 6 8.79 -8.85 -1.25
N TYR A 7 7.70 -8.09 -1.28
CA TYR A 7 7.71 -6.64 -1.50
C TYR A 7 7.27 -5.94 -0.21
N ILE A 8 8.05 -4.95 0.24
CA ILE A 8 7.76 -4.18 1.45
C ILE A 8 7.46 -2.75 1.03
N ILE A 9 6.23 -2.30 1.28
CA ILE A 9 5.74 -0.96 0.93
C ILE A 9 5.44 -0.20 2.23
N ARG A 10 6.00 1.01 2.36
CA ARG A 10 5.67 1.92 3.46
C ARG A 10 4.32 2.59 3.18
N HIS A 11 3.51 2.80 4.22
CA HIS A 11 2.27 3.55 4.06
C HIS A 11 2.51 4.96 3.49
N GLY A 12 1.54 5.47 2.74
CA GLY A 12 1.57 6.83 2.20
C GLY A 12 1.55 7.91 3.28
N GLU A 13 1.80 9.14 2.86
CA GLU A 13 1.78 10.32 3.73
C GLU A 13 0.41 10.53 4.39
N THR A 14 0.41 10.93 5.66
CA THR A 14 -0.78 11.17 6.49
C THR A 14 -1.00 12.65 6.76
N VAL A 15 -2.21 13.03 7.16
CA VAL A 15 -2.56 14.44 7.45
C VAL A 15 -1.71 15.04 8.58
N LEU A 16 -1.29 14.20 9.52
CA LEU A 16 -0.43 14.59 10.63
C LEU A 16 0.86 13.78 10.59
N ASN A 17 1.99 14.41 10.94
CA ASN A 17 3.29 13.73 11.06
C ASN A 17 3.45 13.10 12.46
N VAL A 18 2.42 12.40 12.95
CA VAL A 18 2.45 11.69 14.24
C VAL A 18 2.74 10.23 13.99
N GLN A 19 3.71 9.70 14.73
CA GLN A 19 4.10 8.28 14.69
C GLN A 19 3.38 7.50 15.81
N GLY A 20 3.24 6.19 15.64
CA GLY A 20 2.62 5.28 16.63
C GLY A 20 1.26 4.72 16.20
N HIS A 21 0.46 4.28 17.17
CA HIS A 21 -0.80 3.56 16.96
C HIS A 21 -2.03 4.47 16.80
N VAL A 22 -1.84 5.76 16.55
CA VAL A 22 -2.95 6.66 16.24
C VAL A 22 -3.46 6.34 14.85
N ASP A 23 -4.76 6.10 14.73
CA ASP A 23 -5.38 5.82 13.45
C ASP A 23 -5.62 7.13 12.70
N ILE A 24 -4.80 7.37 11.68
CA ILE A 24 -4.77 8.61 10.90
C ILE A 24 -4.82 8.19 9.44
N THR A 25 -5.67 8.85 8.68
CA THR A 25 -5.87 8.58 7.25
C THR A 25 -4.76 9.18 6.40
N LEU A 26 -4.63 8.65 5.18
CA LEU A 26 -3.76 9.23 4.17
C LEU A 26 -4.23 10.64 3.80
N ASN A 27 -3.28 11.55 3.61
CA ASN A 27 -3.57 12.82 2.95
C ASN A 27 -3.63 12.63 1.42
N GLU A 28 -4.01 13.66 0.68
CA GLU A 28 -4.17 13.58 -0.77
C GLU A 28 -2.87 13.21 -1.50
N ASN A 29 -1.72 13.66 -0.99
CA ASN A 29 -0.42 13.28 -1.55
C ASN A 29 -0.11 11.80 -1.29
N GLY A 30 -0.41 11.29 -0.09
CA GLY A 30 -0.27 9.89 0.28
C GLY A 30 -1.13 8.98 -0.61
N LYS A 31 -2.39 9.34 -0.86
CA LYS A 31 -3.26 8.60 -1.79
C LYS A 31 -2.70 8.63 -3.21
N LYS A 32 -2.29 9.80 -3.70
CA LYS A 32 -1.71 9.96 -5.05
C LYS A 32 -0.47 9.08 -5.25
N LEU A 33 0.46 9.10 -4.29
CA LEU A 33 1.69 8.30 -4.38
C LEU A 33 1.40 6.80 -4.26
N ALA A 34 0.43 6.38 -3.45
CA ALA A 34 0.00 4.99 -3.37
C ALA A 34 -0.57 4.50 -4.72
N THR A 35 -1.38 5.33 -5.39
CA THR A 35 -1.90 5.01 -6.74
C THR A 35 -0.78 4.93 -7.78
N ILE A 36 0.16 5.88 -7.80
CA ILE A 36 1.31 5.84 -8.72
C ILE A 36 2.15 4.59 -8.49
N THR A 37 2.33 4.21 -7.22
CA THR A 37 3.01 2.97 -6.86
C THR A 37 2.27 1.76 -7.41
N GLY A 38 0.94 1.73 -7.31
CA GLY A 38 0.13 0.66 -7.90
C GLY A 38 0.27 0.55 -9.41
N GLU A 39 0.27 1.67 -10.13
CA GLU A 39 0.51 1.67 -11.58
C GLU A 39 1.89 1.13 -11.94
N ALA A 40 2.91 1.43 -11.15
CA ALA A 40 4.26 0.90 -11.34
C ALA A 40 4.37 -0.61 -11.02
N LEU A 41 3.48 -1.13 -10.17
CA LEU A 41 3.45 -2.53 -9.74
C LEU A 41 2.41 -3.37 -10.50
N LYS A 42 1.71 -2.81 -11.50
CA LYS A 42 0.59 -3.47 -12.19
C LYS A 42 0.94 -4.82 -12.83
N ASP A 43 2.18 -4.99 -13.28
CA ASP A 43 2.67 -6.20 -13.96
C ASP A 43 3.27 -7.22 -12.97
N ILE A 44 3.27 -6.92 -11.66
CA ILE A 44 3.72 -7.83 -10.60
C ILE A 44 2.48 -8.51 -9.99
N PRO A 45 2.32 -9.83 -10.15
CA PRO A 45 1.23 -10.55 -9.52
C PRO A 45 1.47 -10.68 -8.02
N PHE A 46 0.45 -10.36 -7.21
CA PHE A 46 0.48 -10.56 -5.77
C PHE A 46 -0.50 -11.68 -5.39
N ASP A 47 0.03 -12.79 -4.88
CA ASP A 47 -0.81 -13.88 -4.37
C ASP A 47 -1.52 -13.51 -3.06
N ILE A 48 -0.84 -12.71 -2.23
CA ILE A 48 -1.30 -12.31 -0.90
C ILE A 48 -0.73 -10.93 -0.53
N VAL A 49 -1.52 -10.16 0.21
CA VAL A 49 -1.15 -8.82 0.72
C VAL A 49 -1.40 -8.77 2.22
N PHE A 50 -0.37 -8.40 2.99
CA PHE A 50 -0.47 -8.19 4.44
C PHE A 50 -0.37 -6.71 4.77
N THR A 51 -1.10 -6.28 5.79
CA THR A 51 -1.06 -4.89 6.27
C THR A 51 -1.07 -4.86 7.80
N SER A 52 -0.61 -3.75 8.38
CA SER A 52 -0.89 -3.47 9.79
C SER A 52 -2.37 -3.09 9.95
N PRO A 53 -2.96 -3.19 11.16
CA PRO A 53 -4.38 -2.91 11.38
C PRO A 53 -4.77 -1.42 11.23
N LEU A 54 -3.82 -0.53 10.88
CA LEU A 54 -4.03 0.92 10.82
C LEU A 54 -4.57 1.33 9.44
N CYS A 55 -5.54 2.25 9.40
CA CYS A 55 -6.23 2.61 8.16
C CYS A 55 -5.27 3.09 7.07
N ARG A 56 -4.24 3.89 7.41
CA ARG A 56 -3.22 4.33 6.43
C ARG A 56 -2.49 3.19 5.72
N ALA A 57 -2.21 2.09 6.42
CA ALA A 57 -1.51 0.94 5.82
C ALA A 57 -2.47 0.16 4.92
N LEU A 58 -3.70 -0.04 5.38
CA LEU A 58 -4.76 -0.68 4.60
C LEU A 58 -5.09 0.11 3.32
N ASP A 59 -5.27 1.42 3.43
CA ASP A 59 -5.56 2.30 2.29
C ASP A 59 -4.43 2.32 1.28
N THR A 60 -3.18 2.38 1.75
CA THR A 60 -2.00 2.32 0.87
C THR A 60 -1.97 1.00 0.12
N ALA A 61 -2.15 -0.13 0.82
CA ALA A 61 -2.15 -1.44 0.19
C ALA A 61 -3.27 -1.56 -0.86
N ARG A 62 -4.50 -1.14 -0.50
CA ARG A 62 -5.63 -1.13 -1.44
C ARG A 62 -5.33 -0.33 -2.71
N LEU A 63 -4.71 0.84 -2.59
CA LEU A 63 -4.37 1.67 -3.75
C LEU A 63 -3.19 1.09 -4.54
N ALA A 64 -2.17 0.56 -3.86
CA ALA A 64 -0.94 0.06 -4.46
C ALA A 64 -1.05 -1.35 -5.07
N THR A 65 -2.08 -2.13 -4.73
CA THR A 65 -2.27 -3.48 -5.28
C THR A 65 -3.57 -3.65 -6.08
N LYS A 66 -4.37 -2.58 -6.22
CA LYS A 66 -5.61 -2.59 -7.02
C LYS A 66 -5.39 -2.98 -8.50
N PRO A 67 -4.35 -2.51 -9.20
CA PRO A 67 -4.13 -2.87 -10.60
C PRO A 67 -3.75 -4.35 -10.79
N SER A 68 -3.05 -4.93 -9.81
CA SER A 68 -2.48 -6.28 -9.88
C SER A 68 -3.45 -7.39 -9.45
N GLY A 69 -4.58 -7.04 -8.82
CA GLY A 69 -5.55 -7.98 -8.23
C GLY A 69 -6.83 -8.21 -9.03
N GLN A 70 -6.87 -7.81 -10.31
CA GLN A 70 -7.99 -8.08 -11.22
C GLN A 70 -7.60 -9.19 -12.22
N ASN A 71 -7.53 -10.44 -11.74
CA ASN A 71 -7.69 -11.65 -12.52
C ASN A 71 -8.40 -12.70 -11.67
#